data_AF-A0A968MPR3-F1
#
_entry.id   AF-A0A968MPR3-F1
#
_cell.length_a   1.000
_cell.length_b   1.000
_cell.length_c   1.000
_cell.angle_alpha   90.00
_cell.angle_beta   90.00
_cell.angle_gamma   90.00
#
_symmetry.space_group_name_H-M   'P 1'
#
loop_
_entity.id
_entity.type
_entity.pdbx_description
1 polymer ?
#
loop_
_entity_poly.entity_id
_entity_poly.type
_entity_poly.pdbx_seq_one_letter_code
_entity_poly.pdbx_strand_id
1 'polypeptide(L)'
;MPIPSKYTIYHTILNNDEYNNFLPRLHAGLEKRGIPVIKLYEDYKNSEKLLYHPTDTHWNKEGLNMALDNALEIIDSVKTKKKIPL
;
A
#
# COMPACT_ATOMS: atom_id res chain seq x y z
N MET A 1 7.83 1.07 1.00
CA MET A 1 6.44 0.60 1.01
C MET A 1 5.75 1.14 2.26
N PRO A 2 5.15 2.34 2.20
CA PRO A 2 4.30 2.80 3.30
C PRO A 2 3.11 1.86 3.46
N ILE A 3 2.95 1.27 4.64
CA ILE A 3 1.81 0.39 4.96
C ILE A 3 0.69 1.28 5.50
N PRO A 4 -0.52 1.26 4.91
CA PRO A 4 -1.65 1.98 5.46
C PRO A 4 -1.95 1.53 6.90
N SER A 5 -2.43 2.45 7.73
CA SER A 5 -2.92 2.03 9.06
C SER A 5 -4.33 1.46 8.93
N LYS A 6 -4.70 0.52 9.81
CA LYS A 6 -6.08 0.02 9.92
C LYS A 6 -7.10 1.15 10.04
N TYR A 7 -6.78 2.16 10.86
CA TYR A 7 -7.60 3.35 11.03
C TYR A 7 -7.76 4.11 9.72
N THR A 8 -6.69 4.27 8.94
CA THR A 8 -6.75 4.95 7.63
C THR A 8 -7.64 4.21 6.62
N ILE A 9 -7.67 2.87 6.64
CA ILE A 9 -8.47 2.08 5.71
C ILE A 9 -9.94 2.00 6.14
N TYR A 10 -10.20 1.84 7.44
CA TYR A 10 -11.55 1.64 7.97
C TYR A 10 -12.09 2.84 8.75
N HIS A 11 -11.60 4.05 8.48
CA HIS A 11 -11.99 5.25 9.23
C HIS A 11 -13.51 5.51 9.21
N THR A 12 -14.19 5.22 8.10
CA THR A 12 -15.65 5.34 7.98
C THR A 12 -16.42 4.37 8.87
N ILE A 13 -15.79 3.27 9.30
CA ILE A 13 -16.40 2.23 10.13
C ILE A 13 -16.05 2.43 11.61
N LEU A 14 -14.82 2.85 11.90
CA LEU A 14 -14.29 2.89 13.28
C LEU A 14 -14.62 4.17 14.04
N ASN A 15 -14.52 5.32 13.38
CA ASN A 15 -14.56 6.63 14.05
C ASN A 15 -15.30 7.71 13.23
N ASN A 16 -15.54 7.47 11.94
CA ASN A 16 -16.16 8.42 11.01
C ASN A 16 -15.41 9.77 10.89
N ASP A 17 -14.11 9.77 11.19
CA ASP A 17 -13.25 10.93 11.00
C ASP A 17 -12.87 11.08 9.52
N GLU A 18 -12.71 12.32 9.07
CA GLU A 18 -12.25 12.60 7.71
C GLU A 18 -10.75 12.27 7.58
N TYR A 19 -10.42 11.37 6.66
CA TYR A 19 -9.04 11.06 6.36
C TYR A 19 -8.36 12.21 5.61
N ASN A 20 -7.28 12.72 6.19
CA ASN A 20 -6.58 13.90 5.66
C ASN A 20 -5.73 13.64 4.41
N ASN A 21 -5.81 12.49 3.73
CA ASN A 21 -5.02 12.17 2.53
C ASN A 21 -3.48 12.19 2.71
N PHE A 22 -2.95 11.78 3.87
CA PHE A 22 -1.50 11.71 4.11
C PHE A 22 -0.74 10.79 3.13
N LEU A 23 -1.17 9.55 2.94
CA LEU A 23 -0.49 8.57 2.07
C LEU A 23 -0.41 9.03 0.62
N PRO A 24 -1.49 9.54 -0.03
CA PRO A 24 -1.38 10.16 -1.34
C PRO A 24 -0.31 11.26 -1.43
N ARG A 25 -0.25 12.17 -0.43
CA ARG A 25 0.79 13.23 -0.40
C ARG A 25 2.19 12.67 -0.23
N LEU A 26 2.36 11.65 0.63
CA LEU A 26 3.63 10.97 0.84
C LEU A 26 4.12 10.32 -0.46
N HIS A 27 3.25 9.60 -1.17
CA HIS A 27 3.58 8.96 -2.44
C HIS A 27 4.06 9.99 -3.47
N ALA A 28 3.31 11.09 -3.68
CA ALA A 28 3.70 12.14 -4.60
C ALA A 28 5.07 12.76 -4.25
N GLY A 29 5.35 12.95 -2.95
CA GLY A 29 6.64 13.45 -2.48
C GLY A 29 7.81 12.50 -2.74
N LEU A 30 7.60 11.19 -2.60
CA LEU A 30 8.61 10.17 -2.85
C LEU A 30 8.87 9.99 -4.35
N GLU A 31 7.81 10.00 -5.16
CA GLU A 31 7.91 9.93 -6.63
C GLU A 31 8.67 11.12 -7.21
N LYS A 32 8.42 12.33 -6.71
CA LYS A 32 9.19 13.53 -7.09
C LYS A 32 10.69 13.40 -6.81
N ARG A 33 11.08 12.55 -5.86
CA ARG A 33 12.47 12.27 -5.49
C ARG A 33 13.06 11.07 -6.25
N GLY A 34 12.33 10.49 -7.20
CA GLY A 34 12.75 9.31 -7.94
C GLY A 34 12.83 8.04 -7.08
N ILE A 35 12.19 8.02 -5.92
CA ILE A 35 12.16 6.85 -5.04
C ILE A 35 11.02 5.94 -5.51
N PRO A 36 11.30 4.67 -5.88
CA PRO A 36 10.25 3.71 -6.18
C PRO A 36 9.36 3.46 -4.96
N VAL A 37 8.04 3.55 -5.14
CA VAL A 37 7.07 3.36 -4.06
C VAL A 37 6.03 2.32 -4.45
N ILE A 38 5.85 1.34 -3.58
CA ILE A 38 4.69 0.44 -3.60
C ILE A 38 3.50 1.17 -2.95
N LYS A 39 2.44 1.43 -3.72
CA LYS A 39 1.29 2.27 -3.34
C LYS A 39 0.10 1.45 -2.82
N LEU A 40 0.26 0.81 -1.66
CA LEU A 40 -0.77 -0.08 -1.09
C LEU A 40 -2.10 0.61 -0.72
N TYR A 41 -2.11 1.94 -0.53
CA TYR A 41 -3.29 2.65 -0.01
C TYR A 41 -4.54 2.49 -0.88
N GLU A 42 -4.43 2.68 -2.19
CA GLU A 42 -5.59 2.59 -3.08
C GLU A 42 -6.09 1.15 -3.20
N ASP A 43 -5.19 0.17 -3.31
CA ASP A 43 -5.55 -1.25 -3.37
C ASP A 43 -6.27 -1.69 -2.10
N TYR A 44 -5.79 -1.23 -0.94
CA TYR A 44 -6.39 -1.56 0.35
C TYR A 44 -7.74 -0.90 0.54
N LYS A 45 -7.87 0.37 0.13
CA LYS A 45 -9.11 1.13 0.22
C LYS A 45 -10.20 0.56 -0.68
N ASN A 46 -9.85 0.09 -1.86
CA ASN A 46 -10.78 -0.45 -2.85
C ASN A 46 -11.02 -1.96 -2.70
N SER A 47 -10.43 -2.61 -1.69
CA SER A 47 -10.62 -4.03 -1.47
C SER A 47 -11.99 -4.35 -0.88
N GLU A 48 -12.68 -5.32 -1.47
CA GLU A 48 -13.90 -5.90 -0.89
C GLU A 48 -13.62 -6.85 0.28
N LYS A 49 -12.36 -7.25 0.47
CA LYS A 49 -11.94 -8.15 1.55
C LYS A 49 -11.53 -7.37 2.79
N LEU A 50 -11.75 -7.94 3.97
CA LEU A 50 -11.08 -7.46 5.18
C LEU A 50 -9.59 -7.79 5.09
N LEU A 51 -8.74 -6.79 5.25
CA LEU A 51 -7.29 -6.88 5.12
C LEU A 51 -6.57 -6.78 6.47
N TYR A 52 -7.29 -6.50 7.54
CA TYR A 52 -6.78 -6.45 8.91
C TYR A 52 -7.56 -7.39 9.81
N HIS A 53 -6.92 -7.82 10.88
CA HIS A 53 -7.59 -8.55 11.94
C HIS A 53 -8.59 -7.62 12.67
N PRO A 54 -9.79 -8.10 13.04
CA PRO A 54 -10.81 -7.25 13.67
C PRO A 54 -10.37 -6.62 15.00
N THR A 55 -9.59 -7.33 15.80
CA THR A 55 -9.16 -6.90 17.15
C THR A 55 -7.66 -6.60 17.26
N ASP A 56 -6.93 -6.64 16.15
CA ASP A 56 -5.48 -6.41 16.10
C ASP A 56 -5.18 -5.30 15.08
N THR A 57 -4.06 -4.58 15.27
CA THR A 57 -3.63 -3.48 14.41
C THR A 57 -2.94 -3.94 13.12
N HIS A 58 -2.51 -5.20 13.05
CA HIS A 58 -1.81 -5.78 11.92
C HIS A 58 -2.78 -6.25 10.83
N TRP A 59 -2.26 -6.26 9.61
CA TRP A 59 -2.92 -6.90 8.49
C TRP A 59 -3.15 -8.40 8.76
N ASN A 60 -4.16 -8.96 8.11
CA ASN A 60 -4.37 -10.40 8.08
C ASN A 60 -3.66 -11.01 6.85
N LYS A 61 -3.89 -12.30 6.61
CA LYS A 61 -3.28 -13.02 5.48
C LYS A 61 -3.65 -12.42 4.11
N GLU A 62 -4.87 -11.92 3.93
CA GLU A 62 -5.30 -11.30 2.68
C GLU A 62 -4.55 -9.98 2.43
N GLY A 63 -4.43 -9.15 3.48
CA GLY A 63 -3.62 -7.92 3.40
C GLY A 63 -2.15 -8.23 3.09
N LEU A 64 -1.55 -9.21 3.78
CA LEU A 64 -0.17 -9.62 3.52
C LEU A 64 0.05 -10.07 2.07
N ASN A 65 -0.85 -10.92 1.54
CA ASN A 65 -0.74 -11.43 0.17
C ASN A 65 -0.80 -10.28 -0.84
N MET A 66 -1.74 -9.34 -0.68
CA MET A 66 -1.85 -8.17 -1.56
C MET A 66 -0.59 -7.30 -1.54
N ALA A 67 0.02 -7.10 -0.37
CA ALA A 67 1.29 -6.37 -0.27
C ALA A 67 2.46 -7.12 -0.90
N LEU A 68 2.49 -8.44 -0.76
CA LEU A 68 3.51 -9.29 -1.36
C LEU A 68 3.45 -9.26 -2.89
N ASP A 69 2.25 -9.41 -3.46
CA ASP A 69 2.05 -9.40 -4.92
C ASP A 69 2.56 -8.08 -5.53
N ASN A 70 2.16 -6.95 -4.94
CA ASN A 70 2.63 -5.62 -5.28
C ASN A 70 4.16 -5.46 -5.17
N ALA A 71 4.76 -6.04 -4.13
CA ALA A 71 6.20 -5.97 -3.93
C ALA A 71 6.97 -6.78 -4.98
N LEU A 72 6.47 -7.97 -5.31
CA LEU A 72 7.06 -8.82 -6.33
C LEU A 72 6.99 -8.16 -7.72
N GLU A 73 5.87 -7.54 -8.06
CA GLU A 73 5.72 -6.79 -9.33
C GLU A 73 6.79 -5.70 -9.47
N ILE A 74 6.99 -4.89 -8.42
CA ILE A 74 8.02 -3.84 -8.45
C ILE A 74 9.42 -4.45 -8.54
N ILE A 75 9.72 -5.49 -7.76
CA ILE A 75 11.02 -6.15 -7.80
C ILE A 75 11.32 -6.69 -9.21
N ASP A 76 10.35 -7.32 -9.86
CA ASP A 76 10.53 -7.88 -11.20
C ASP A 76 10.63 -6.77 -12.27
N SER A 77 9.92 -5.65 -12.10
CA SER A 77 10.10 -4.46 -12.95
C SER A 77 11.51 -3.86 -12.85
N VAL A 78 12.14 -3.92 -11.66
CA VAL A 78 13.50 -3.44 -11.44
C VAL A 78 14.53 -4.41 -12.03
N LYS A 79 14.32 -5.72 -11.91
CA LYS A 79 15.19 -6.75 -12.52
C LYS A 79 15.19 -6.66 -14.04
N THR A 80 14.01 -6.49 -14.65
CA THR A 80 13.86 -6.40 -16.11
C THR A 80 14.51 -5.13 -16.68
N LYS A 81 14.33 -3.97 -16.05
CA LYS A 81 14.99 -2.71 -16.45
C LYS A 81 16.52 -2.73 -16.36
N LYS A 82 17.11 -3.61 -15.54
CA LYS A 82 18.57 -3.78 -15.44
C LYS A 82 19.19 -4.65 -16.54
N LYS A 83 18.40 -5.36 -17.36
CA LYS A 83 18.93 -6.04 -18.55
C LYS A 83 19.19 -5.02 -19.66
N ILE A 84 20.40 -4.47 -19.70
CA ILE A 84 20.90 -3.72 -20.86
C ILE A 84 21.21 -4.75 -21.97
N PRO A 85 20.80 -4.52 -23.23
CA PRO A 85 21.23 -5.37 -24.33
C PRO A 85 22.76 -5.25 -24.50
N LEU A 86 23.43 -6.41 -24.55
CA LEU A 86 24.82 -6.52 -25.00
C LEU A 86 24.91 -6.22 -26.51
#